data_AF-A0A1W5XJK6-F1
#
_entry.id   AF-A0A1W5XJK6-F1
#
_cell.length_a   1.000
_cell.length_b   1.000
_cell.length_c   1.000
_cell.angle_alpha   90.00
_cell.angle_beta   90.00
_cell.angle_gamma   90.00
#
_symmetry.space_group_name_H-M   'P 1'
#
loop_
_entity.id
_entity.type
_entity.pdbx_description
1 polymer ?
#
loop_
_entity_poly.entity_id
_entity_poly.type
_entity_poly.pdbx_seq_one_letter_code
_entity_poly.pdbx_strand_id
1 'polypeptide(L)' 'MANTITEQRLAGGPRPDLDLTQAEWQSSTHGVGDVEVAFVEGYIALRNRRSPEIPAVIFSPGEWRAFVLDARDGAFDLT' A
#
# COMPACT_ATOMS: atom_id res chain seq x y z
N MET A 1 -9.32 -12.08 35.45
CA MET A 1 -8.48 -10.89 35.24
C MET A 1 -7.13 -11.37 34.70
N ALA A 2 -6.93 -11.28 33.39
CA ALA A 2 -5.62 -11.37 32.74
C ALA A 2 -5.82 -10.96 31.26
N ASN A 3 -6.13 -9.67 31.07
CA ASN A 3 -5.78 -9.00 29.82
C ASN A 3 -4.27 -8.73 29.83
N THR A 4 -3.75 -8.41 28.66
CA THR A 4 -2.41 -7.83 28.44
C THR A 4 -1.33 -8.87 28.18
N ILE A 5 -1.12 -9.24 26.91
CA ILE A 5 0.22 -9.30 26.28
C ILE A 5 0.22 -9.54 24.75
N THR A 6 -0.90 -9.80 24.09
CA THR A 6 -0.88 -10.01 22.61
C THR A 6 -1.11 -8.73 21.79
N GLU A 7 -0.88 -7.55 22.36
CA GLU A 7 -1.20 -6.26 21.72
C GLU A 7 0.02 -5.46 21.22
N GLN A 8 1.24 -6.01 21.14
CA GLN A 8 2.44 -5.16 20.92
C GLN A 8 3.52 -5.59 19.91
N ARG A 9 3.27 -6.38 18.85
CA ARG A 9 4.37 -6.63 17.87
C ARG A 9 4.02 -6.86 16.40
N LEU A 10 3.05 -6.15 15.85
CA LEU A 10 2.98 -5.96 14.39
C LEU A 10 2.87 -4.46 14.13
N ALA A 11 3.86 -3.88 13.46
CA ALA A 11 3.76 -2.53 12.93
C ALA A 11 2.67 -2.56 11.85
N GLY A 12 1.44 -2.23 12.23
CA GLY A 12 0.23 -2.38 11.42
C GLY A 12 -0.81 -3.18 12.18
N GLY A 13 -1.85 -2.50 12.67
CA GLY A 13 -3.02 -3.16 13.26
C GLY A 13 -3.75 -4.08 12.25
N PRO A 14 -4.94 -4.60 12.58
CA PRO A 14 -5.73 -5.33 11.60
C PRO A 14 -5.88 -4.45 10.35
N ARG A 15 -5.38 -4.91 9.20
CA ARG A 15 -5.55 -4.18 7.95
C ARG A 15 -7.05 -4.09 7.69
N PRO A 16 -7.57 -2.91 7.36
CA PRO A 16 -8.98 -2.76 7.04
C PRO A 16 -9.33 -3.62 5.82
N ASP A 17 -10.53 -4.19 5.84
CA ASP A 17 -11.17 -4.75 4.65
C ASP A 17 -11.68 -3.56 3.82
N LEU A 18 -10.89 -3.16 2.81
CA LEU A 18 -11.17 -2.00 1.96
C LEU A 18 -11.94 -2.44 0.73
N ASP A 19 -13.06 -1.77 0.44
CA ASP A 19 -13.78 -1.96 -0.81
C ASP A 19 -13.06 -1.23 -1.96
N LEU A 20 -12.34 -2.00 -2.78
CA LEU A 20 -11.62 -1.47 -3.93
C LEU A 20 -12.47 -1.47 -5.22
N THR A 21 -13.72 -1.93 -5.17
CA THR A 21 -14.56 -2.06 -6.37
C THR A 21 -14.86 -0.71 -7.03
N GLN A 22 -14.90 0.37 -6.25
CA GLN A 22 -15.12 1.75 -6.72
C GLN A 22 -13.84 2.62 -6.67
N ALA A 23 -12.67 2.00 -6.50
CA ALA A 23 -11.42 2.74 -6.41
C ALA A 23 -11.08 3.45 -7.74
N GLU A 24 -10.76 4.74 -7.65
CA GLU A 24 -10.27 5.53 -8.78
C GLU A 24 -8.76 5.33 -8.94
N TRP A 25 -8.39 4.47 -9.88
CA TRP A 25 -7.00 4.10 -10.14
C TRP A 25 -6.28 5.13 -11.01
N GLN A 26 -5.16 5.62 -10.51
CA GLN A 26 -4.31 6.61 -11.17
C GLN A 26 -3.02 5.96 -11.66
N SER A 27 -2.81 6.01 -12.98
CA SER A 27 -1.58 5.58 -13.64
C SER A 27 -0.53 6.70 -13.65
N SER A 28 0.75 6.33 -13.65
CA SER A 28 1.85 7.28 -13.87
C SER A 28 1.80 7.90 -15.27
N THR A 29 1.93 9.22 -15.38
CA THR A 29 1.74 9.98 -16.62
C THR A 29 2.79 9.70 -17.70
N HIS A 30 3.94 9.14 -17.33
CA HIS A 30 5.06 8.89 -18.25
C HIS A 30 5.08 7.49 -18.88
N GLY A 31 4.10 6.62 -18.61
CA GLY A 31 3.92 5.36 -19.34
C GLY A 31 5.03 4.30 -19.19
N VAL A 32 6.11 4.58 -18.47
CA VAL A 32 7.20 3.63 -18.20
C VAL A 32 6.86 2.67 -17.04
N GLY A 33 5.82 2.97 -16.26
CA GLY A 33 5.42 2.19 -15.09
C GLY A 33 4.12 1.41 -15.30
N ASP A 34 4.10 0.17 -14.82
CA ASP A 34 2.92 -0.70 -14.76
C ASP A 34 2.23 -0.66 -13.40
N VAL A 35 2.36 0.46 -12.70
CA VAL A 35 1.82 0.64 -11.35
C VAL A 35 0.68 1.65 -11.38
N GLU A 36 -0.39 1.30 -10.69
CA GLU A 36 -1.51 2.18 -10.40
C GLU A 36 -1.66 2.37 -8.90
N VAL A 37 -2.09 3.58 -8.51
CA VAL A 37 -2.41 3.92 -7.13
C VAL A 37 -3.85 4.42 -7.01
N ALA A 38 -4.51 4.09 -5.91
CA ALA A 38 -5.83 4.63 -5.58
C ALA A 38 -5.88 5.06 -4.11
N PHE A 39 -6.63 6.12 -3.83
CA PHE A 39 -6.89 6.61 -2.48
C PHE A 39 -8.29 6.15 -2.07
N VAL A 40 -8.39 5.28 -1.07
CA VAL A 40 -9.65 4.63 -0.67
C VAL A 40 -9.76 4.65 0.85
N GLU A 41 -10.82 5.26 1.38
CA GLU A 41 -11.12 5.33 2.82
C GLU A 41 -9.94 5.79 3.71
N GLY A 42 -9.08 6.67 3.19
CA GLY A 42 -7.90 7.19 3.90
C GLY A 42 -6.63 6.33 3.79
N TYR A 43 -6.68 5.25 3.01
CA TYR A 43 -5.56 4.38 2.68
C TYR A 43 -5.11 4.57 1.25
N ILE A 44 -3.90 4.07 0.95
CA ILE A 44 -3.31 4.08 -0.38
C ILE A 44 -3.19 2.63 -0.84
N ALA A 45 -3.88 2.30 -1.91
CA ALA A 45 -3.77 1.00 -2.57
C ALA A 45 -2.81 1.11 -3.75
N LEU A 46 -1.90 0.16 -3.88
CA LEU A 46 -0.96 0.05 -5.00
C LEU A 46 -1.14 -1.30 -5.68
N ARG A 47 -1.27 -1.31 -7.01
CA ARG A 47 -1.37 -2.55 -7.79
C ARG A 47 -0.58 -2.51 -9.08
N ASN A 48 -0.39 -3.68 -9.67
CA ASN A 48 0.12 -3.82 -11.03
C ASN A 48 -1.03 -3.67 -12.04
N ARG A 49 -0.91 -2.69 -12.95
CA ARG A 49 -1.86 -2.43 -14.02
C ARG A 49 -2.07 -3.62 -14.96
N ARG A 50 -1.02 -4.42 -15.21
CA ARG A 50 -1.06 -5.58 -16.10
C ARG A 50 -1.65 -6.83 -15.45
N SER A 51 -1.79 -6.83 -14.12
CA SER A 51 -2.32 -7.96 -13.37
C SER A 51 -3.24 -7.47 -12.24
N PRO A 52 -4.35 -6.78 -12.58
CA PRO A 52 -5.27 -6.20 -11.60
C PRO A 52 -6.01 -7.24 -10.75
N GLU A 53 -6.00 -8.51 -11.17
CA GLU A 53 -6.50 -9.65 -10.41
C GLU A 53 -5.62 -10.02 -9.21
N ILE A 54 -4.34 -9.62 -9.23
CA ILE A 54 -3.45 -9.78 -8.08
C ILE A 54 -3.87 -8.74 -7.03
N PRO A 55 -4.12 -9.16 -5.77
CA PRO A 55 -4.53 -8.25 -4.71
C PRO A 55 -3.60 -7.05 -4.56
N ALA A 56 -4.19 -5.86 -4.40
CA ALA A 56 -3.45 -4.64 -4.17
C ALA A 56 -2.74 -4.67 -2.81
N VAL A 57 -1.59 -4.00 -2.75
CA VAL A 57 -0.91 -3.73 -1.48
C VAL A 57 -1.51 -2.47 -0.88
N ILE A 58 -1.94 -2.57 0.38
CA ILE A 58 -2.57 -1.46 1.11
C ILE A 58 -1.57 -0.85 2.08
N PHE A 59 -1.46 0.47 2.04
CA PHE A 59 -0.64 1.28 2.93
C PHE A 59 -1.51 2.24 3.74
N SER A 60 -1.23 2.36 5.04
CA SER A 60 -1.61 3.57 5.77
C SER A 60 -0.83 4.79 5.26
N PRO A 61 -1.28 6.02 5.55
CA PRO A 61 -0.54 7.23 5.15
C PRO A 61 0.91 7.26 5.66
N GLY A 62 1.18 6.72 6.85
CA GLY A 62 2.52 6.66 7.43
C GLY A 62 3.42 5.65 6.69
N GLU A 63 2.90 4.46 6.40
CA GLU A 63 3.63 3.43 5.65
C GLU A 63 3.90 3.87 4.22
N TRP A 64 2.93 4.50 3.55
CA TRP A 64 3.13 5.04 2.21
C TRP A 64 4.24 6.09 2.18
N ARG A 65 4.27 6.99 3.16
CA ARG A 65 5.33 8.00 3.27
C ARG A 65 6.70 7.34 3.44
N ALA A 66 6.81 6.33 4.32
CA ALA A 66 8.06 5.60 4.52
C ALA A 66 8.49 4.88 3.24
N PHE A 67 7.58 4.13 2.60
CA PHE A 67 7.82 3.43 1.34
C PHE A 67 8.35 4.35 0.24
N VAL A 68 7.74 5.53 0.05
CA VAL A 68 8.18 6.50 -0.96
C VAL A 68 9.55 7.08 -0.64
N LEU A 69 9.87 7.30 0.64
CA LEU A 69 11.19 7.79 1.05
C LEU A 69 12.26 6.72 0.78
N ASP A 70 12.03 5.47 1.16
CA ASP A 70 12.94 4.36 0.94
C ASP A 70 13.14 4.10 -0.56
N ALA A 71 12.07 4.15 -1.36
CA ALA A 71 12.14 4.00 -2.80
C ALA A 71 12.96 5.12 -3.48
N ARG A 72 12.87 6.35 -2.97
CA ARG A 72 13.70 7.47 -3.46
C ARG A 72 15.16 7.34 -3.08
N ASP A 73 15.45 6.72 -1.93
CA ASP A 73 16.81 6.43 -1.48
C ASP A 73 17.45 5.26 -2.25
N GLY A 74 16.68 4.59 -3.12
CA GLY A 74 17.15 3.45 -3.90
C GLY A 74 17.18 2.14 -3.11
N ALA A 75 16.48 2.07 -1.96
CA ALA A 75 16.46 0.88 -1.10
C ALA A 75 15.91 -0.38 -1.81
N PHE A 76 15.19 -0.21 -2.91
CA PHE A 76 14.61 -1.29 -3.72
C PHE A 76 15.30 -1.47 -5.08
N ASP A 77 16.42 -0.81 -5.34
CA ASP A 77 17.19 -1.04 -6.56
C ASP A 77 17.77 -2.46 -6.54
N LEU A 78 17.46 -3.25 -7.56
CA LEU A 78 17.96 -4.63 -7.67
C LEU A 78 19.41 -4.55 -8.18
N THR A 79 20.36 -4.53 -7.24
CA THR A 79 21.81 -4.67 -7.53
C THR A 79 22.11 -5.97 -8.28
#